data_AF-I2AD41-F1
#
_entry.id   AF-I2AD41-F1
#
_cell.length_a   1.000
_cell.length_b   1.000
_cell.length_c   1.000
_cell.angle_alpha   90.00
_cell.angle_beta   90.00
_cell.angle_gamma   90.00
#
_symmetry.space_group_name_H-M   'P 1'
#
loop_
_entity.id
_entity.type
_entity.pdbx_description
1 polymer ?
#
loop_
_entity_poly.entity_id
_entity_poly.type
_entity_poly.pdbx_seq_one_letter_code
_entity_poly.pdbx_strand_id
1 'polypeptide(L)'
;MYVDNGSAYVDTWLLRACAKLGVRLVHSTPGRPEGRGKIERFFRTVRDQFLVEITGEPDVVGRHHVSDLAELNRLFAAWVETVYHRTIHSETGQTPLARWCAAGPIPLPAPEALTEAFLWEEHRRVTKTATVSLHGNTYQVDPGLVGRKVELVFDPFDLTRIEVRLAGIPMGLAIPYHIGRHSHPKAKPETPTTPPQPTGIDYAQLIETAHAAELARGVNYAALTNNTGQIPGQLDLLTGQEAQPQ
;
A
#
# COMPACT_ATOMS: atom_id res chain seq x y z
N MET A 1 -12.19 8.66 2.04
CA MET A 1 -11.16 8.67 3.08
C MET A 1 -11.37 9.87 4.02
N TYR A 2 -11.33 9.66 5.33
CA TYR A 2 -11.45 10.73 6.33
C TYR A 2 -10.12 10.91 7.06
N VAL A 3 -9.53 12.10 7.01
CA VAL A 3 -8.17 12.38 7.52
C VAL A 3 -8.12 13.73 8.22
N ASP A 4 -7.00 14.03 8.89
CA ASP A 4 -6.74 15.36 9.42
C ASP A 4 -6.20 16.32 8.33
N ASN A 5 -5.84 17.53 8.73
CA ASN A 5 -5.23 18.53 7.84
C ASN A 5 -3.70 18.46 7.86
N GLY A 6 -3.12 17.32 8.23
CA GLY A 6 -1.68 17.11 8.20
C GLY A 6 -1.15 17.29 6.77
N SER A 7 0.07 17.80 6.64
CA SER A 7 0.66 18.17 5.33
C SER A 7 0.70 17.02 4.32
N ALA A 8 0.88 15.78 4.79
CA ALA A 8 0.81 14.58 3.96
C ALA A 8 -0.57 14.34 3.34
N TYR A 9 -1.64 14.80 4.01
CA TYR A 9 -3.01 14.59 3.59
C TYR A 9 -3.58 15.70 2.70
N VAL A 10 -2.92 16.87 2.67
CA VAL A 10 -3.22 17.97 1.73
C VAL A 10 -2.28 18.01 0.53
N ASP A 11 -1.41 17.00 0.38
CA ASP A 11 -0.51 16.92 -0.77
C ASP A 11 -1.29 16.63 -2.07
N THR A 12 -0.88 17.32 -3.13
CA THR A 12 -1.52 17.25 -4.46
C THR A 12 -1.62 15.82 -4.99
N TRP A 13 -0.67 14.95 -4.67
CA TRP A 13 -0.64 13.58 -5.17
C TRP A 13 -1.69 12.70 -4.51
N LEU A 14 -1.91 12.87 -3.21
CA LEU A 14 -2.96 12.15 -2.53
C LEU A 14 -4.34 12.53 -3.08
N LEU A 15 -4.54 13.82 -3.36
CA LEU A 15 -5.77 14.31 -3.99
C LEU A 15 -5.98 13.69 -5.38
N ARG A 16 -4.92 13.61 -6.20
CA ARG A 16 -4.96 12.98 -7.53
C ARG A 16 -5.29 11.49 -7.43
N ALA A 17 -4.59 10.74 -6.58
CA ALA A 17 -4.81 9.32 -6.38
C ALA A 17 -6.25 9.04 -5.91
N CYS A 18 -6.74 9.83 -4.95
CA CYS A 18 -8.12 9.76 -4.49
C CYS A 18 -9.12 10.03 -5.63
N ALA A 19 -8.90 11.06 -6.45
CA ALA A 19 -9.77 11.36 -7.58
C ALA A 19 -9.79 10.23 -8.63
N LYS A 20 -8.63 9.65 -8.95
CA LYS A 20 -8.51 8.53 -9.90
C LYS A 20 -9.22 7.26 -9.41
N LEU A 21 -9.16 6.99 -8.11
CA LEU A 21 -9.81 5.83 -7.48
C LEU A 21 -11.28 6.07 -7.10
N GLY A 22 -11.84 7.26 -7.39
CA GLY A 22 -13.20 7.62 -6.97
C GLY A 22 -13.37 7.75 -5.45
N VAL A 23 -12.28 7.94 -4.71
CA VAL A 23 -12.28 8.08 -3.25
C VAL A 23 -12.49 9.54 -2.90
N ARG A 24 -13.59 9.85 -2.22
CA ARG A 24 -13.81 11.19 -1.66
C ARG A 24 -12.90 11.43 -0.46
N LEU A 25 -11.98 12.40 -0.55
CA LEU A 25 -11.16 12.85 0.57
C LEU A 25 -11.94 13.86 1.42
N VAL A 26 -12.05 13.61 2.72
CA VAL A 26 -12.76 14.47 3.68
C VAL A 26 -11.81 14.80 4.82
N HIS A 27 -11.62 16.09 5.08
CA HIS A 27 -10.79 16.55 6.20
C HIS A 27 -11.62 16.85 7.44
N SER A 28 -11.03 16.62 8.60
CA SER A 28 -11.60 17.07 9.88
C SER A 28 -11.73 18.60 9.90
N THR A 29 -12.89 19.11 10.31
CA THR A 29 -13.06 20.56 10.52
C THR A 29 -12.25 21.02 11.74
N PRO A 30 -11.51 22.13 11.68
CA PRO A 30 -10.83 22.69 12.85
C PRO A 30 -11.80 22.87 14.03
N GLY A 31 -11.38 22.43 15.23
CA GLY A 31 -12.18 22.58 16.45
C GLY A 31 -13.36 21.62 16.62
N ARG A 32 -13.55 20.63 15.73
CA ARG A 32 -14.60 19.60 15.85
C ARG A 32 -13.99 18.18 15.90
N PRO A 33 -13.68 17.65 17.09
CA PRO A 33 -13.02 16.34 17.24
C PRO A 33 -13.97 15.13 17.09
N GLU A 34 -15.27 15.33 16.90
CA GLU A 34 -16.32 14.30 16.98
C GLU A 34 -16.11 13.08 16.07
N GLY A 35 -15.32 13.19 15.00
CA GLY A 35 -14.98 12.07 14.11
C GLY A 35 -13.83 11.16 14.58
N ARG A 36 -13.09 11.49 15.65
CA ARG A 36 -11.83 10.82 16.01
C ARG A 36 -11.91 9.81 17.16
N GLY A 37 -13.03 9.77 17.88
CA GLY A 37 -13.15 8.92 19.07
C GLY A 37 -12.88 7.42 18.81
N LYS A 38 -13.19 6.93 17.61
CA LYS A 38 -12.92 5.53 17.22
C LYS A 38 -11.42 5.24 17.07
N ILE A 39 -10.70 6.11 16.36
CA ILE A 39 -9.25 5.92 16.16
C ILE A 39 -8.48 6.19 17.47
N GLU A 40 -8.93 7.14 18.28
CA GLU A 40 -8.38 7.39 19.62
C GLU A 40 -8.58 6.21 20.57
N ARG A 41 -9.76 5.57 20.52
CA ARG A 41 -10.03 4.33 21.26
C ARG A 41 -9.12 3.19 20.80
N PHE A 42 -8.92 3.02 19.48
CA PHE A 42 -7.97 2.05 18.94
C PHE A 42 -6.55 2.32 19.43
N PHE A 43 -6.05 3.55 19.33
CA PHE A 43 -4.69 3.89 19.80
C PHE A 43 -4.51 3.69 21.30
N ARG A 44 -5.55 3.90 22.10
CA ARG A 44 -5.53 3.51 23.52
C ARG A 44 -5.39 2.01 23.68
N THR A 45 -6.17 1.20 22.95
CA THR A 45 -6.03 -0.28 22.96
C THR A 45 -4.62 -0.73 22.57
N VAL A 46 -4.01 -0.11 21.54
CA VAL A 46 -2.62 -0.40 21.15
C VAL A 46 -1.66 -0.09 22.30
N ARG A 47 -1.82 1.05 22.98
CA ARG A 47 -0.98 1.39 24.14
C ARG A 47 -1.15 0.41 25.29
N ASP A 48 -2.39 0.08 25.62
CA ASP A 48 -2.74 -0.70 26.82
C ASP A 48 -2.46 -2.20 26.67
N GLN A 49 -2.41 -2.73 25.43
CA GLN A 49 -2.28 -4.17 25.17
C GLN A 49 -1.00 -4.54 24.42
N PHE A 50 -0.58 -3.74 23.44
CA PHE A 50 0.58 -4.08 22.61
C PHE A 50 1.86 -3.42 23.12
N LEU A 51 1.84 -2.10 23.33
CA LEU A 51 3.05 -1.37 23.72
C LEU A 51 3.47 -1.63 25.17
N VAL A 52 2.60 -2.19 26.02
CA VAL A 52 2.99 -2.64 27.37
C VAL A 52 3.91 -3.85 27.35
N GLU A 53 3.85 -4.66 26.28
CA GLU A 53 4.62 -5.90 26.11
C GLU A 53 5.96 -5.66 25.40
N ILE A 54 6.21 -4.45 24.89
CA ILE A 54 7.37 -4.16 24.02
C ILE A 54 8.23 -3.06 24.63
N THR A 55 9.54 -3.16 24.41
CA THR A 55 10.54 -2.19 24.84
C THR A 55 11.62 -1.99 23.78
N GLY A 56 12.13 -0.77 23.65
CA GLY A 56 13.36 -0.49 22.89
C GLY A 56 14.63 -0.67 23.73
N GLU A 57 14.49 -0.94 25.03
CA GLU A 57 15.60 -1.11 25.96
C GLU A 57 15.77 -2.60 26.30
N PRO A 58 16.99 -3.16 26.20
CA PRO A 58 17.23 -4.60 26.34
C PRO A 58 17.01 -5.14 27.76
N ASP A 59 17.10 -4.29 28.78
CA ASP A 59 17.12 -4.71 30.19
C ASP A 59 15.77 -4.52 30.92
N VAL A 60 14.68 -4.29 30.19
CA VAL A 60 13.35 -4.12 30.81
C VAL A 60 12.69 -5.47 31.01
N VAL A 61 12.72 -5.94 32.26
CA VAL A 61 12.14 -7.22 32.68
C VAL A 61 10.64 -7.27 32.36
N GLY A 62 10.21 -8.35 31.70
CA GLY A 62 8.81 -8.59 31.37
C GLY A 62 8.33 -7.90 30.08
N ARG A 63 9.24 -7.36 29.26
CA ARG A 63 8.92 -6.82 27.93
C ARG A 63 9.84 -7.38 26.86
N HIS A 64 9.29 -7.59 25.67
CA HIS A 64 10.03 -8.01 24.50
C HIS A 64 10.89 -6.86 23.97
N HIS A 65 12.20 -7.08 23.93
CA HIS A 65 13.13 -6.11 23.36
C HIS A 65 13.04 -6.14 21.84
N VAL A 66 12.68 -5.00 21.26
CA VAL A 66 12.61 -4.81 19.81
C VAL A 66 13.81 -3.99 19.36
N SER A 67 14.59 -4.60 18.48
CA SER A 67 15.89 -4.07 18.02
C SER A 67 15.77 -3.16 16.79
N ASP A 68 14.73 -3.36 15.97
CA ASP A 68 14.50 -2.59 14.76
C ASP A 68 13.00 -2.40 14.43
N LEU A 69 12.74 -1.49 13.48
CA LEU A 69 11.38 -1.15 13.06
C LEU A 69 10.69 -2.30 12.30
N ALA A 70 11.44 -3.15 11.61
CA ALA A 70 10.86 -4.27 10.87
C ALA A 70 10.32 -5.34 11.82
N GLU A 71 11.04 -5.63 12.88
CA GLU A 71 10.59 -6.46 14.00
C GLU A 71 9.35 -5.87 14.66
N LEU A 72 9.35 -4.57 14.99
CA LEU A 72 8.17 -3.91 15.55
C LEU A 72 6.94 -4.08 14.66
N ASN A 73 7.10 -3.87 13.35
CA ASN A 73 6.01 -3.99 12.38
C ASN A 73 5.48 -5.43 12.29
N ARG A 74 6.36 -6.44 12.30
CA ARG A 74 5.96 -7.86 12.29
C ARG A 74 5.15 -8.22 13.54
N LEU A 75 5.64 -7.84 14.72
CA LEU A 75 4.94 -8.08 15.98
C LEU A 75 3.58 -7.36 16.02
N PHE A 76 3.54 -6.11 15.54
CA PHE A 76 2.30 -5.34 15.49
C PHE A 76 1.27 -5.99 14.55
N ALA A 77 1.69 -6.40 13.35
CA ALA A 77 0.81 -7.11 12.41
C ALA A 77 0.25 -8.40 13.03
N ALA A 78 1.11 -9.21 13.65
CA ALA A 78 0.69 -10.43 14.33
C ALA A 78 -0.33 -10.14 15.44
N TRP A 79 -0.09 -9.15 16.29
CA TRP A 79 -1.03 -8.75 17.35
C TRP A 79 -2.36 -8.25 16.78
N VAL A 80 -2.35 -7.43 15.73
CA VAL A 80 -3.56 -6.92 15.09
C VAL A 80 -4.42 -8.08 14.54
N GLU A 81 -3.80 -9.00 13.82
CA GLU A 81 -4.51 -10.05 13.08
C GLU A 81 -4.97 -11.22 13.96
N THR A 82 -4.22 -11.54 15.01
CA THR A 82 -4.48 -12.71 15.86
C THR A 82 -5.19 -12.34 17.17
N VAL A 83 -4.99 -11.13 17.68
CA VAL A 83 -5.58 -10.69 18.95
C VAL A 83 -6.67 -9.66 18.70
N TYR A 84 -6.32 -8.47 18.19
CA TYR A 84 -7.25 -7.34 18.12
C TYR A 84 -8.48 -7.65 17.26
N HIS A 85 -8.27 -8.10 16.02
CA HIS A 85 -9.35 -8.40 15.08
C HIS A 85 -10.23 -9.58 15.49
N ARG A 86 -9.74 -10.46 16.37
CA ARG A 86 -10.44 -11.67 16.83
C ARG A 86 -11.06 -11.54 18.22
N THR A 87 -10.74 -10.48 18.98
CA THR A 87 -11.30 -10.24 20.31
C THR A 87 -12.67 -9.59 20.21
N ILE A 88 -13.65 -10.07 20.99
CA ILE A 88 -14.99 -9.49 21.05
C ILE A 88 -14.91 -8.06 21.58
N HIS A 89 -15.38 -7.09 20.80
CA HIS A 89 -15.40 -5.70 21.23
C HIS A 89 -16.58 -5.44 22.16
N SER A 90 -16.32 -4.90 23.35
CA SER A 90 -17.29 -4.76 24.45
C SER A 90 -18.54 -3.94 24.08
N GLU A 91 -18.39 -2.91 23.26
CA GLU A 91 -19.52 -2.06 22.82
C GLU A 91 -20.39 -2.71 21.74
N THR A 92 -19.83 -3.56 20.88
CA THR A 92 -20.54 -4.10 19.71
C THR A 92 -20.93 -5.57 19.88
N GLY A 93 -20.40 -6.26 20.89
CA GLY A 93 -20.65 -7.69 21.13
C GLY A 93 -20.14 -8.62 20.02
N GLN A 94 -19.33 -8.10 19.10
CA GLN A 94 -18.82 -8.79 17.92
C GLN A 94 -17.32 -8.53 17.79
N THR A 95 -16.59 -9.44 17.13
CA THR A 95 -15.19 -9.21 16.78
C THR A 95 -15.10 -8.17 15.65
N PRO A 96 -14.06 -7.30 15.64
CA PRO A 96 -13.88 -6.33 14.56
C PRO A 96 -13.86 -6.98 13.17
N LEU A 97 -13.20 -8.14 13.03
CA LEU A 97 -13.12 -8.86 11.75
C LEU A 97 -14.48 -9.36 11.28
N ALA A 98 -15.25 -10.02 12.15
CA ALA A 98 -16.57 -10.53 11.78
C ALA A 98 -17.51 -9.40 11.35
N ARG A 99 -17.46 -8.28 12.07
CA ARG A 99 -18.26 -7.10 11.74
C ARG A 99 -17.84 -6.46 10.41
N TRP A 100 -16.54 -6.44 10.12
CA TRP A 100 -16.01 -5.93 8.85
C TRP A 100 -16.43 -6.82 7.67
N CYS A 101 -16.24 -8.14 7.79
CA CYS A 101 -16.58 -9.10 6.75
C CYS A 101 -18.09 -9.23 6.50
N ALA A 102 -18.93 -8.90 7.48
CA ALA A 102 -20.39 -8.92 7.34
C ALA A 102 -20.92 -7.97 6.24
N ALA A 103 -20.15 -6.95 5.86
CA ALA A 103 -20.51 -6.04 4.76
C ALA A 103 -20.33 -6.67 3.36
N GLY A 104 -19.76 -7.87 3.27
CA GLY A 104 -19.46 -8.54 2.01
C GLY A 104 -18.12 -8.12 1.39
N PRO A 105 -17.76 -8.71 0.24
CA PRO A 105 -16.51 -8.40 -0.45
C PRO A 105 -16.51 -6.95 -0.94
N ILE A 106 -15.41 -6.24 -0.69
CA ILE A 106 -15.18 -4.90 -1.22
C ILE A 106 -14.58 -5.04 -2.63
N PRO A 107 -15.17 -4.43 -3.66
CA PRO A 107 -14.60 -4.46 -5.00
C PRO A 107 -13.23 -3.77 -4.98
N LEU A 108 -12.20 -4.51 -5.36
CA LEU A 108 -10.87 -3.96 -5.52
C LEU A 108 -10.76 -3.29 -6.91
N PRO A 109 -10.14 -2.11 -7.00
CA PRO A 109 -9.83 -1.50 -8.29
C PRO A 109 -8.89 -2.41 -9.10
N ALA A 110 -9.02 -2.36 -10.42
CA ALA A 110 -8.13 -3.08 -11.32
C ALA A 110 -6.65 -2.66 -11.11
N PRO A 111 -5.67 -3.56 -11.25
CA PRO A 111 -4.25 -3.25 -11.06
C PRO A 111 -3.77 -2.05 -11.89
N GLU A 112 -4.29 -1.87 -13.10
CA GLU A 112 -3.97 -0.76 -13.99
C GLU A 112 -4.49 0.56 -13.43
N ALA A 113 -5.70 0.56 -12.86
CA ALA A 113 -6.29 1.74 -12.23
C ALA A 113 -5.53 2.13 -10.95
N LEU A 114 -5.06 1.14 -10.18
CA LEU A 114 -4.17 1.38 -9.04
C LEU A 114 -2.86 2.01 -9.50
N THR A 115 -2.20 1.42 -10.48
CA THR A 115 -0.94 1.92 -11.02
C THR A 115 -1.07 3.37 -11.48
N GLU A 116 -2.08 3.66 -12.32
CA GLU A 116 -2.35 5.00 -12.83
C GLU A 116 -2.64 6.03 -11.71
N ALA A 117 -3.30 5.61 -10.62
CA ALA A 117 -3.60 6.48 -9.49
C ALA A 117 -2.34 6.92 -8.74
N PHE A 118 -1.31 6.07 -8.69
CA PHE A 118 -0.04 6.36 -8.01
C PHE A 118 1.03 6.98 -8.89
N LEU A 119 0.83 7.03 -10.22
CA LEU A 119 1.70 7.81 -11.09
C LEU A 119 1.63 9.30 -10.75
N TRP A 120 2.76 9.98 -10.86
CA TRP A 120 2.88 11.43 -10.68
C TRP A 120 2.78 12.12 -12.02
N GLU A 121 2.33 13.36 -12.02
CA GLU A 121 2.05 14.11 -13.24
C GLU A 121 2.56 15.54 -13.13
N GLU A 122 3.48 15.93 -14.01
CA GLU A 122 3.98 17.29 -14.04
C GLU A 122 3.87 17.92 -15.43
N HIS A 123 3.39 19.15 -15.47
CA HIS A 123 3.26 19.87 -16.71
C HIS A 123 4.58 20.55 -17.11
N ARG A 124 5.01 20.32 -18.35
CA ARG A 124 6.20 20.93 -18.94
C ARG A 124 5.94 21.44 -20.34
N ARG A 125 6.68 22.48 -20.73
CA ARG A 125 6.65 22.98 -22.11
C ARG A 125 7.80 22.34 -22.88
N VAL A 126 7.50 21.79 -24.05
CA VAL A 126 8.52 21.19 -24.93
C VAL A 126 9.37 22.31 -25.56
N THR A 127 10.68 22.16 -25.48
CA THR A 127 11.65 23.12 -26.02
C THR A 127 11.70 23.06 -27.55
N LYS A 128 12.41 23.99 -28.19
CA LYS A 128 12.62 24.01 -29.65
C LYS A 128 13.39 22.79 -30.16
N THR A 129 14.14 22.12 -29.29
CA THR A 129 14.94 20.92 -29.61
C THR A 129 14.18 19.62 -29.32
N ALA A 130 12.84 19.67 -29.16
CA ALA A 130 12.02 18.52 -28.83
C ALA A 130 12.44 17.81 -27.52
N THR A 131 12.82 18.60 -26.50
CA THR A 131 13.19 18.09 -25.18
C THR A 131 12.34 18.67 -24.07
N VAL A 132 12.29 17.96 -22.94
CA VAL A 132 11.68 18.38 -21.68
C VAL A 132 12.64 18.10 -20.52
N SER A 133 12.62 18.96 -19.50
CA SER A 133 13.42 18.77 -18.29
C SER A 133 12.53 18.46 -17.09
N LEU A 134 12.91 17.43 -16.34
CA LEU A 134 12.18 16.96 -15.16
C LEU A 134 13.20 16.52 -14.08
N HIS A 135 13.09 17.09 -12.88
CA HIS A 135 13.96 16.80 -11.72
C HIS A 135 15.48 16.76 -11.98
N GLY A 136 15.98 17.60 -12.89
CA GLY A 136 17.40 17.67 -13.27
C GLY A 136 17.79 16.72 -14.41
N ASN A 137 16.87 15.90 -14.88
CA ASN A 137 17.04 15.07 -16.07
C ASN A 137 16.47 15.77 -17.30
N THR A 138 16.93 15.37 -18.48
CA THR A 138 16.41 15.83 -19.77
C THR A 138 15.98 14.64 -20.61
N TYR A 139 14.81 14.75 -21.23
CA TYR A 139 14.20 13.72 -22.05
C TYR A 139 13.86 14.27 -23.41
N GLN A 140 14.05 13.46 -24.44
CA GLN A 140 13.59 13.71 -25.79
C GLN A 140 12.15 13.25 -25.95
N VAL A 141 11.34 14.05 -26.61
CA VAL A 141 9.93 13.78 -26.90
C VAL A 141 9.67 13.90 -28.40
N ASP A 142 8.46 13.57 -28.84
CA ASP A 142 8.06 13.73 -30.23
C ASP A 142 8.24 15.21 -30.70
N PRO A 143 8.99 15.47 -31.79
CA PRO A 143 9.13 16.80 -32.37
C PRO A 143 7.81 17.51 -32.73
N GLY A 144 6.72 16.77 -32.98
CA GLY A 144 5.38 17.33 -33.20
C GLY A 144 4.81 18.07 -31.99
N LEU A 145 5.38 17.86 -30.80
CA LEU A 145 4.98 18.49 -29.54
C LEU A 145 5.74 19.78 -29.24
N VAL A 146 6.71 20.19 -30.07
CA VAL A 146 7.53 21.39 -29.87
C VAL A 146 6.67 22.62 -29.61
N GLY A 147 6.98 23.32 -28.52
CA GLY A 147 6.28 24.53 -28.10
C GLY A 147 4.95 24.30 -27.38
N ARG A 148 4.42 23.08 -27.36
CA ARG A 148 3.20 22.71 -26.61
C ARG A 148 3.50 22.45 -25.13
N LYS A 149 2.46 22.59 -24.30
CA LYS A 149 2.47 22.18 -22.90
C LYS A 149 1.97 20.74 -22.84
N VAL A 150 2.80 19.85 -22.32
CA VAL A 150 2.54 18.41 -22.19
C VAL A 150 2.52 18.03 -20.72
N GLU A 151 1.82 16.94 -20.43
CA GLU A 151 1.79 16.26 -19.14
C GLU A 151 2.85 15.15 -19.16
N LEU A 152 3.73 15.15 -18.18
CA LEU A 152 4.71 14.08 -17.97
C LEU A 152 4.19 13.20 -16.85
N VAL A 153 3.81 11.96 -17.17
CA VAL A 153 3.30 10.97 -16.23
C VAL A 153 4.40 9.96 -15.94
N PHE A 154 4.73 9.74 -14.67
CA PHE A 154 5.90 8.92 -14.27
C PHE A 154 5.72 8.29 -12.90
N ASP A 155 6.49 7.23 -12.62
CA ASP A 155 6.60 6.67 -11.28
C ASP A 155 7.56 7.54 -10.45
N PRO A 156 7.17 8.06 -9.27
CA PRO A 156 8.06 8.85 -8.43
C PRO A 156 9.33 8.11 -7.98
N PHE A 157 9.32 6.78 -7.96
CA PHE A 157 10.48 5.95 -7.60
C PHE A 157 11.34 5.57 -8.81
N ASP A 158 10.83 5.73 -10.03
CA ASP A 158 11.51 5.42 -11.28
C ASP A 158 11.30 6.51 -12.35
N LEU A 159 12.29 7.39 -12.50
CA LEU A 159 12.31 8.46 -13.51
C LEU A 159 12.85 8.02 -14.87
N THR A 160 13.15 6.74 -15.08
CA THR A 160 13.65 6.24 -16.38
C THR A 160 12.54 6.11 -17.42
N ARG A 161 11.30 5.90 -16.97
CA ARG A 161 10.13 5.73 -17.81
C ARG A 161 9.11 6.85 -17.59
N ILE A 162 9.02 7.75 -18.55
CA ILE A 162 8.09 8.87 -18.53
C ILE A 162 7.15 8.76 -19.72
N GLU A 163 5.86 8.74 -19.46
CA GLU A 163 4.82 8.84 -20.47
C GLU A 163 4.48 10.31 -20.72
N VAL A 164 4.42 10.70 -21.98
CA VAL A 164 4.03 12.06 -22.40
C VAL A 164 2.56 12.03 -22.81
N ARG A 165 1.74 12.88 -22.19
CA ARG A 165 0.34 13.06 -22.56
C ARG A 165 0.08 14.50 -23.03
N LEU A 166 -0.86 14.67 -23.95
CA LEU A 166 -1.36 15.96 -24.40
C LEU A 166 -2.88 16.01 -24.18
N ALA A 167 -3.33 16.82 -23.23
CA ALA A 167 -4.74 16.90 -22.84
C ALA A 167 -5.31 15.53 -22.47
N GLY A 168 -4.55 14.76 -21.68
CA GLY A 168 -4.88 13.38 -21.28
C GLY A 168 -4.69 12.30 -22.35
N ILE A 169 -4.35 12.64 -23.60
CA ILE A 169 -4.12 11.66 -24.67
C ILE A 169 -2.65 11.20 -24.66
N PRO A 170 -2.34 9.90 -24.62
CA PRO A 170 -0.97 9.40 -24.66
C PRO A 170 -0.32 9.68 -26.02
N MET A 171 0.83 10.37 -26.00
CA MET A 171 1.63 10.71 -27.18
C MET A 171 2.90 9.87 -27.31
N GLY A 172 3.16 8.97 -26.34
CA GLY A 172 4.32 8.07 -26.34
C GLY A 172 5.21 8.25 -25.11
N LEU A 173 6.35 7.55 -25.11
CA LEU A 173 7.33 7.63 -24.02
C LEU A 173 8.40 8.68 -24.32
N ALA A 174 8.82 9.42 -23.30
CA ALA A 174 9.98 10.29 -23.38
C ALA A 174 11.25 9.46 -23.29
N ILE A 175 12.17 9.65 -24.24
CA ILE A 175 13.45 8.93 -24.28
C ILE A 175 14.45 9.69 -23.41
N PRO A 176 15.08 9.07 -22.41
CA PRO A 176 16.05 9.77 -21.58
C PRO A 176 17.26 10.20 -22.40
N TYR A 177 17.55 11.51 -22.40
CA TYR A 177 18.71 12.08 -23.07
C TYR A 177 19.88 12.26 -22.09
N HIS A 178 19.58 12.70 -20.86
CA HIS A 178 20.52 12.74 -19.74
C HIS A 178 19.77 12.46 -18.43
N ILE A 179 20.14 11.39 -17.74
CA ILE A 179 19.63 11.06 -16.40
C ILE A 179 20.75 11.27 -15.39
N GLY A 180 20.58 12.25 -14.49
CA GLY A 180 21.38 12.37 -13.27
C GLY A 180 20.71 11.71 -12.07
N ARG A 181 19.39 11.91 -11.90
CA ARG A 181 18.63 11.46 -10.74
C ARG A 181 17.63 10.38 -11.14
N HIS A 182 17.62 9.23 -10.47
CA HIS A 182 16.74 8.12 -10.82
C HIS A 182 15.40 8.12 -10.08
N SER A 183 15.30 8.86 -8.97
CA SER A 183 14.09 8.99 -8.15
C SER A 183 13.69 10.46 -7.94
N HIS A 184 12.39 10.70 -7.79
CA HIS A 184 11.85 12.02 -7.48
C HIS A 184 12.40 12.53 -6.12
N PRO A 185 12.74 13.83 -5.96
CA PRO A 185 13.31 14.35 -4.70
C PRO A 185 12.47 14.13 -3.43
N LYS A 186 11.15 14.05 -3.59
CA LYS A 186 10.18 13.73 -2.51
C LYS A 186 9.98 12.23 -2.27
N ALA A 187 10.45 11.35 -3.16
CA ALA A 187 10.32 9.91 -2.98
C ALA A 187 11.39 9.42 -1.99
N LYS A 188 10.96 8.73 -0.93
CA LYS A 188 11.86 8.00 -0.04
C LYS A 188 11.83 6.54 -0.48
N PRO A 189 12.92 5.98 -1.05
CA PRO A 189 12.95 4.58 -1.44
C PRO A 189 12.63 3.70 -0.23
N GLU A 190 11.71 2.74 -0.40
CA GLU A 190 11.57 1.67 0.58
C GLU A 190 12.85 0.83 0.53
N THR A 191 13.49 0.64 1.69
CA THR A 191 14.67 -0.23 1.77
C THR A 191 14.19 -1.67 1.75
N PRO A 192 14.60 -2.51 0.79
CA PRO A 192 14.23 -3.92 0.80
C PRO A 192 14.78 -4.57 2.07
N THR A 193 13.92 -5.18 2.88
CA THR A 193 14.31 -5.80 4.15
C THR A 193 14.81 -7.23 3.89
N THR A 194 15.98 -7.58 4.44
CA THR A 194 16.50 -8.95 4.46
C THR A 194 15.68 -9.80 5.44
N PRO A 195 15.22 -11.02 5.10
CA PRO A 195 14.46 -11.86 6.03
C PRO A 195 15.32 -12.27 7.24
N PRO A 196 14.85 -12.09 8.49
CA PRO A 196 15.61 -12.45 9.69
C PRO A 196 15.65 -13.96 9.92
N GLN A 197 16.73 -14.43 10.58
CA GLN A 197 16.88 -15.84 10.99
C GLN A 197 16.06 -16.17 12.25
N PRO A 198 15.48 -17.37 12.36
CA PRO A 198 14.66 -17.75 13.51
C PRO A 198 15.52 -18.26 14.68
N THR A 199 15.27 -17.75 15.89
CA THR A 199 15.85 -18.30 17.14
C THR A 199 14.84 -18.33 18.27
N GLY A 200 14.62 -19.52 18.85
CA GLY A 200 14.31 -19.78 20.27
C GLY A 200 12.89 -19.49 20.78
N ILE A 201 12.24 -20.50 21.38
CA ILE A 201 10.81 -20.54 21.70
C ILE A 201 10.34 -19.40 22.63
N ASP A 202 9.54 -18.53 22.01
CA ASP A 202 8.83 -17.36 22.52
C ASP A 202 7.32 -17.59 22.31
N TYR A 203 6.47 -17.11 23.21
CA TYR A 203 5.01 -17.13 23.03
C TYR A 203 4.58 -16.44 21.72
N ALA A 204 5.33 -15.44 21.25
CA ALA A 204 5.16 -14.84 19.93
C ALA A 204 5.41 -15.84 18.78
N GLN A 205 6.35 -16.78 18.96
CA GLN A 205 6.64 -17.84 17.99
C GLN A 205 5.48 -18.84 17.89
N LEU A 206 4.73 -19.08 18.97
CA LEU A 206 3.51 -19.91 18.95
C LEU A 206 2.41 -19.27 18.10
N ILE A 207 2.26 -17.95 18.18
CA ILE A 207 1.32 -17.18 17.35
C ILE A 207 1.80 -17.12 15.89
N GLU A 208 3.10 -16.94 15.66
CA GLU A 208 3.70 -16.98 14.32
C GLU A 208 3.58 -18.39 13.68
N THR A 209 3.78 -19.46 14.45
CA THR A 209 3.63 -20.85 13.98
C THR A 209 2.16 -21.17 13.66
N ALA A 210 1.22 -20.69 14.49
CA ALA A 210 -0.21 -20.85 14.22
C ALA A 210 -0.62 -20.09 12.95
N HIS A 211 -0.10 -18.88 12.74
CA HIS A 211 -0.35 -18.07 11.55
C HIS A 211 0.29 -18.68 10.29
N ALA A 212 1.53 -19.16 10.37
CA ALA A 212 2.25 -19.81 9.27
C ALA A 212 1.60 -21.16 8.87
N ALA A 213 1.09 -21.94 9.83
CA ALA A 213 0.36 -23.17 9.56
C ALA A 213 -1.02 -22.92 8.90
N GLU A 214 -1.63 -21.77 9.18
CA GLU A 214 -2.89 -21.34 8.56
C GLU A 214 -2.64 -20.84 7.11
N LEU A 215 -1.54 -20.12 6.87
CA LEU A 215 -1.08 -19.76 5.51
C LEU A 215 -0.66 -20.96 4.67
N ALA A 216 -0.05 -22.00 5.25
CA ALA A 216 0.34 -23.22 4.54
C ALA A 216 -0.84 -24.08 4.06
N ARG A 217 -2.05 -23.86 4.60
CA ARG A 217 -3.31 -24.44 4.06
C ARG A 217 -3.92 -23.58 2.94
N GLY A 218 -3.45 -22.34 2.78
CA GLY A 218 -3.78 -21.48 1.65
C GLY A 218 -2.89 -21.80 0.45
N VAL A 219 -3.51 -21.85 -0.73
CA VAL A 219 -2.87 -22.25 -1.99
C VAL A 219 -1.55 -21.51 -2.24
N ASN A 220 -0.47 -22.26 -2.46
CA ASN A 220 0.82 -21.72 -2.88
C ASN A 220 0.76 -21.30 -4.37
N TYR A 221 0.42 -20.04 -4.62
CA TYR A 221 0.31 -19.48 -5.98
C TYR A 221 1.63 -19.47 -6.76
N ALA A 222 2.79 -19.52 -6.08
CA ALA A 222 4.09 -19.60 -6.74
C ALA A 222 4.37 -20.98 -7.37
N ALA A 223 3.64 -22.03 -6.95
CA ALA A 223 3.73 -23.37 -7.56
C ALA A 223 2.78 -23.54 -8.77
N LEU A 224 1.84 -22.61 -8.98
CA LEU A 224 0.83 -22.67 -10.05
C LEU A 224 1.30 -22.07 -11.39
N THR A 225 2.49 -21.46 -11.44
CA THR A 225 2.99 -20.82 -12.67
C THR A 225 3.70 -21.78 -13.63
N ASN A 226 3.84 -23.07 -13.28
CA ASN A 226 4.49 -24.09 -14.11
C ASN A 226 3.63 -25.34 -14.30
N ASN A 227 2.41 -25.24 -14.83
CA ASN A 227 1.93 -26.23 -15.81
C ASN A 227 0.59 -25.82 -16.44
N THR A 228 0.52 -25.94 -17.75
CA THR A 228 -0.68 -25.83 -18.59
C THR A 228 -1.58 -27.05 -18.40
N GLY A 229 -2.85 -26.82 -18.04
CA GLY A 229 -3.90 -27.85 -18.05
C GLY A 229 -4.90 -27.70 -16.90
N GLN A 230 -6.19 -27.58 -17.23
CA GLN A 230 -7.30 -27.47 -16.27
C GLN A 230 -7.27 -28.59 -15.22
N ILE A 231 -7.55 -28.23 -13.96
CA ILE A 231 -7.56 -29.15 -12.81
C ILE A 231 -9.00 -29.25 -12.25
N PRO A 232 -9.52 -30.44 -11.93
CA PRO A 232 -10.84 -30.63 -11.31
C PRO A 232 -10.90 -30.06 -9.88
N GLY A 233 -12.06 -29.53 -9.47
CA GLY A 233 -12.29 -28.99 -8.11
C GLY A 233 -12.17 -27.46 -7.99
N GLN A 234 -12.13 -26.74 -9.11
CA GLN A 234 -12.18 -25.28 -9.09
C GLN A 234 -13.55 -24.80 -8.61
N LEU A 235 -13.57 -24.19 -7.42
CA LEU A 235 -14.72 -23.46 -6.89
C LEU A 235 -14.98 -22.23 -7.76
N ASP A 236 -16.18 -22.17 -8.34
CA ASP A 236 -16.65 -20.97 -9.02
C ASP A 236 -16.97 -19.89 -7.97
N LEU A 237 -16.10 -18.91 -7.85
CA LEU A 237 -16.19 -17.81 -6.88
C LEU A 237 -17.38 -16.86 -7.14
N LEU A 238 -18.13 -17.05 -8.23
CA LEU A 238 -19.37 -16.32 -8.49
C LEU A 238 -20.61 -17.01 -7.92
N THR A 239 -20.57 -18.33 -7.67
CA THR A 239 -21.77 -19.12 -7.32
C THR A 239 -21.59 -19.98 -6.06
N GLY A 240 -20.36 -20.25 -5.61
CA GLY A 240 -20.10 -20.94 -4.35
C GLY A 240 -20.41 -22.44 -4.35
N GLN A 241 -20.50 -23.10 -5.51
CA GLN A 241 -20.62 -24.55 -5.62
C GLN A 241 -19.43 -25.17 -6.36
N GLU A 242 -19.10 -26.42 -6.01
CA GLU A 242 -18.04 -27.21 -6.67
C GLU A 242 -18.51 -27.74 -8.04
N ALA A 243 -17.68 -27.60 -9.05
CA ALA A 243 -17.93 -28.18 -10.37
C ALA A 243 -17.79 -29.71 -10.32
N GLN A 244 -18.85 -30.42 -10.70
CA GLN A 244 -18.84 -31.89 -10.80
C GLN A 244 -18.16 -32.36 -12.10
N PRO A 245 -17.39 -33.46 -12.04
CA PRO A 245 -16.73 -34.01 -13.22
C PRO A 245 -17.71 -34.75 -14.13
N GLN A 246 -17.44 -34.74 -15.45
CA GLN A 246 -17.89 -35.82 -16.35
C GLN A 246 -16.86 -36.95 -16.33
#